data_AF-A0AAW5SY36-F1
#
_entry.id   AF-A0AAW5SY36-F1
#
_cell.length_a   1.000
_cell.length_b   1.000
_cell.length_c   1.000
_cell.angle_alpha   90.00
_cell.angle_beta   90.00
_cell.angle_gamma   90.00
#
_symmetry.space_group_name_H-M   'P 1'
#
loop_
_entity.id
_entity.type
_entity.pdbx_description
1 polymer ?
#
loop_
_entity_poly.entity_id
_entity_poly.type
_entity_poly.pdbx_seq_one_letter_code
_entity_poly.pdbx_strand_id
1 'polypeptide(L)' 'MSAAQSPDDGVIEHDPVAEEHDLLTTLEANARVRELIRDTRREIAVLAAGGAGDLELAHLREKLTQAEAALSRYPTGP' A
#
# COMPACT_ATOMS: atom_id res chain seq x y z
N MET A 1 35.02 35.42 17.96
CA MET A 1 33.95 35.84 17.04
C MET A 1 33.46 34.59 16.34
N SER A 2 32.30 34.07 16.71
CA SER A 2 31.75 32.84 16.11
C SER A 2 30.68 33.23 15.10
N ALA A 3 30.91 32.92 13.83
CA ALA A 3 29.91 33.07 12.78
C ALA A 3 28.81 32.02 13.02
N ALA A 4 27.61 32.48 13.36
CA ALA A 4 26.42 31.65 13.34
C ALA A 4 26.13 31.32 11.87
N GLN A 5 26.37 30.09 11.45
CA GLN A 5 25.80 29.56 10.22
C GLN A 5 24.30 29.40 10.48
N SER A 6 23.51 30.35 9.99
CA SER A 6 22.07 30.15 9.86
C SER A 6 21.85 28.91 9.00
N PRO A 7 21.02 27.94 9.41
CA PRO A 7 20.59 26.90 8.49
C PRO A 7 19.89 27.62 7.33
N ASP A 8 20.38 27.38 6.14
CA ASP A 8 19.74 27.80 4.90
C ASP A 8 18.38 27.09 4.87
N ASP A 9 17.33 27.78 5.36
CA ASP A 9 15.93 27.36 5.26
C ASP A 9 15.54 27.46 3.78
N GLY A 10 16.14 26.60 2.95
CA GLY A 10 15.80 26.44 1.56
C GLY A 10 14.31 26.09 1.48
N VAL A 11 13.54 27.02 0.91
CA VAL A 11 12.14 26.82 0.60
C VAL A 11 12.05 25.51 -0.19
N ILE A 12 11.28 24.54 0.32
CA ILE A 12 11.00 23.31 -0.43
C ILE A 12 10.23 23.76 -1.67
N GLU A 13 10.90 23.73 -2.82
CA GLU A 13 10.28 24.05 -4.10
C GLU A 13 9.35 22.88 -4.46
N HIS A 14 8.06 23.16 -4.49
CA HIS A 14 7.04 22.19 -4.88
C HIS A 14 6.98 22.15 -6.41
N ASP A 15 7.40 21.03 -7.01
CA ASP A 15 7.20 20.75 -8.43
C ASP A 15 5.85 20.05 -8.63
N PRO A 16 4.84 20.72 -9.22
CA PRO A 16 3.51 20.15 -9.39
C PRO A 16 3.50 18.87 -10.24
N VAL A 17 4.44 18.73 -11.18
CA VAL A 17 4.53 17.54 -12.05
C VAL A 17 5.03 16.33 -11.26
N ALA A 18 6.01 16.54 -10.38
CA ALA A 18 6.52 15.49 -9.50
C ALA A 18 5.42 15.01 -8.52
N GLU A 19 4.67 15.94 -7.94
CA GLU A 19 3.55 15.61 -7.03
C GLU A 19 2.43 14.83 -7.72
N GLU A 20 2.09 15.19 -8.97
CA GLU A 20 1.12 14.44 -9.78
C GLU A 20 1.62 13.02 -10.09
N HIS A 21 2.90 12.86 -10.43
CA HIS A 21 3.50 11.55 -10.70
C HIS A 21 3.53 10.66 -9.45
N ASP A 22 3.83 11.22 -8.29
CA ASP A 22 3.80 10.53 -7.01
C ASP A 22 2.37 10.08 -6.63
N LEU A 23 1.38 10.94 -6.90
CA LEU A 23 -0.03 10.60 -6.72
C LEU A 23 -0.47 9.47 -7.64
N LEU A 24 -0.13 9.53 -8.93
CA LEU A 24 -0.42 8.47 -9.90
C LEU A 24 0.23 7.14 -9.48
N THR A 25 1.48 7.19 -9.03
CA THR A 25 2.20 6.01 -8.51
C THR A 25 1.49 5.41 -7.29
N THR A 26 0.98 6.26 -6.39
CA THR A 26 0.22 5.82 -5.21
C THR A 26 -1.13 5.20 -5.60
N LEU A 27 -1.83 5.78 -6.58
CA LEU A 27 -3.09 5.23 -7.09
C LEU A 27 -2.89 3.88 -7.77
N GLU A 28 -1.84 3.72 -8.58
CA GLU A 28 -1.48 2.44 -9.19
C GLU A 28 -1.13 1.38 -8.14
N ALA A 29 -0.35 1.75 -7.12
CA ALA A 29 -0.02 0.84 -6.02
C ALA A 29 -1.31 0.39 -5.29
N ASN A 30 -2.23 1.31 -5.01
CA ASN A 30 -3.53 1.00 -4.41
C ASN A 30 -4.37 0.07 -5.29
N ALA A 31 -4.39 0.27 -6.60
CA ALA A 31 -5.09 -0.59 -7.54
C ALA A 31 -4.53 -2.02 -7.50
N ARG A 32 -3.20 -2.17 -7.55
CA ARG A 32 -2.52 -3.48 -7.47
C ARG A 32 -2.79 -4.21 -6.16
N VAL A 33 -2.80 -3.50 -5.03
CA VAL A 33 -3.14 -4.09 -3.72
C VAL A 33 -4.59 -4.58 -3.69
N ARG A 34 -5.53 -3.82 -4.28
CA ARG A 34 -6.94 -4.24 -4.39
C ARG A 34 -7.11 -5.49 -5.26
N GLU A 35 -6.37 -5.59 -6.36
CA GLU A 35 -6.33 -6.80 -7.20
C GLU A 35 -5.80 -8.00 -6.43
N LEU A 36 -4.69 -7.83 -5.70
CA LEU A 36 -4.12 -8.88 -4.85
C LEU A 36 -5.13 -9.38 -3.81
N ILE A 37 -5.84 -8.48 -3.13
CA ILE A 37 -6.88 -8.83 -2.15
C ILE A 37 -7.99 -9.66 -2.81
N ARG A 38 -8.49 -9.22 -3.96
CA ARG A 38 -9.53 -9.93 -4.71
C ARG A 38 -9.08 -11.34 -5.08
N ASP A 39 -7.86 -11.46 -5.61
CA ASP A 39 -7.33 -12.73 -6.10
C ASP A 39 -7.05 -13.69 -4.94
N THR A 40 -6.50 -13.19 -3.82
CA THR A 40 -6.28 -13.97 -2.59
C THR A 40 -7.60 -14.47 -1.99
N ARG A 41 -8.65 -13.64 -1.98
CA ARG A 41 -9.99 -14.07 -1.52
C ARG A 41 -10.55 -15.19 -2.40
N ARG A 42 -10.36 -15.09 -3.72
CA ARG A 42 -10.77 -16.14 -4.67
C ARG A 42 -10.01 -17.44 -4.41
N GLU A 43 -8.70 -17.36 -4.20
CA GLU A 43 -7.85 -18.51 -3.91
C GLU A 43 -8.28 -19.22 -2.62
N ILE A 44 -8.51 -18.47 -1.54
CA ILE A 44 -9.04 -19.02 -0.28
C ILE A 44 -10.36 -19.74 -0.50
N ALA A 45 -11.28 -19.16 -1.28
CA ALA A 45 -12.57 -19.79 -1.55
C ALA A 45 -12.44 -21.11 -2.31
N VAL A 46 -11.56 -21.15 -3.32
CA VAL A 46 -11.28 -22.36 -4.11
C VAL A 46 -10.65 -23.44 -3.22
N LEU A 47 -9.63 -23.09 -2.45
CA LEU A 47 -8.91 -24.03 -1.59
C LEU A 47 -9.78 -24.56 -0.45
N ALA A 48 -10.60 -23.70 0.18
CA ALA A 48 -11.54 -24.11 1.21
C ALA A 48 -12.58 -25.09 0.66
N ALA A 49 -13.11 -24.84 -0.55
CA ALA A 49 -14.03 -25.76 -1.21
C ALA A 49 -13.35 -27.08 -1.65
N GLY A 50 -12.06 -27.03 -1.97
CA GLY A 50 -11.24 -28.19 -2.34
C GLY A 50 -10.72 -29.01 -1.16
N GLY A 51 -11.02 -28.64 0.08
CA GLY A 51 -10.55 -29.35 1.27
C GLY A 51 -9.07 -29.12 1.61
N ALA A 52 -8.52 -27.95 1.24
CA ALA A 52 -7.16 -27.58 1.60
C ALA A 52 -6.95 -27.58 3.12
N GLY A 53 -5.70 -27.84 3.52
CA GLY A 53 -5.34 -27.94 4.93
C GLY A 53 -5.43 -26.60 5.67
N ASP A 54 -5.71 -26.69 6.98
CA ASP A 54 -5.90 -25.52 7.85
C ASP A 54 -4.70 -24.56 7.85
N LEU A 55 -3.47 -25.09 7.74
CA LEU A 55 -2.24 -24.28 7.72
C LEU A 55 -2.14 -23.41 6.46
N GLU A 56 -2.49 -23.96 5.30
CA GLU A 56 -2.44 -23.26 4.01
C GLU A 56 -3.48 -22.14 3.97
N LEU A 57 -4.69 -22.43 4.45
CA LEU A 57 -5.76 -21.44 4.59
C LEU A 57 -5.41 -20.37 5.62
N ALA A 58 -4.76 -20.72 6.73
CA ALA A 58 -4.31 -19.75 7.73
C ALA A 58 -3.28 -18.77 7.16
N HIS A 59 -2.30 -19.26 6.41
CA HIS A 59 -1.28 -18.43 5.75
C HIS A 59 -1.90 -17.45 4.75
N LEU A 60 -2.84 -17.91 3.92
CA LEU A 60 -3.52 -17.04 2.95
C LEU A 60 -4.40 -16.00 3.63
N ARG A 61 -5.08 -16.35 4.74
CA ARG A 61 -5.86 -15.40 5.55
C ARG A 61 -4.97 -14.35 6.21
N GLU A 62 -3.79 -14.73 6.67
CA GLU A 62 -2.82 -13.78 7.22
C GLU A 62 -2.35 -12.79 6.15
N LYS A 63 -1.95 -13.29 4.97
CA LYS A 63 -1.60 -12.43 3.82
C LYS A 63 -2.73 -11.48 3.44
N LEU A 64 -3.96 -11.98 3.39
CA LEU A 64 -5.15 -11.16 3.12
C LEU A 64 -5.30 -10.04 4.15
N THR A 65 -5.16 -10.37 5.44
CA THR A 65 -5.27 -9.40 6.54
C THR A 65 -4.19 -8.31 6.42
N GLN A 66 -2.96 -8.68 6.09
CA GLN A 66 -1.86 -7.72 5.89
C GLN A 66 -2.12 -6.79 4.71
N ALA A 67 -2.62 -7.32 3.58
CA ALA A 67 -2.97 -6.53 2.41
C ALA A 67 -4.14 -5.56 2.68
N GLU A 68 -5.17 -6.02 3.39
CA GLU A 68 -6.30 -5.17 3.82
C GLU A 68 -5.85 -4.07 4.77
N ALA A 69 -4.96 -4.38 5.72
CA ALA A 69 -4.35 -3.40 6.61
C ALA A 69 -3.51 -2.37 5.85
N ALA A 70 -2.73 -2.79 4.85
CA ALA A 70 -1.97 -1.89 3.99
C ALA A 70 -2.89 -0.92 3.25
N LEU A 71 -4.00 -1.40 2.69
CA LEU A 71 -4.97 -0.56 1.98
C LEU A 71 -5.68 0.43 2.90
N SER A 72 -5.96 0.05 4.15
CA SER A 72 -6.61 0.93 5.13
C SER A 72 -5.79 2.19 5.47
N ARG A 73 -4.47 2.15 5.30
CA ARG A 73 -3.56 3.27 5.55
C ARG A 73 -3.51 4.28 4.41
N TYR A 74 -3.99 3.89 3.24
CA TYR A 74 -4.07 4.72 2.05
C TYR A 74 -5.53 4.81 1.61
N PRO A 75 -6.38 5.51 2.38
CA PRO A 75 -7.71 5.82 1.91
C PRO A 75 -7.55 6.55 0.58
N THR A 76 -8.06 5.95 -0.50
CA THR A 76 -8.40 6.69 -1.70
C THR A 76 -9.30 7.82 -1.22
N GLY A 77 -8.82 9.06 -1.31
CA GLY A 77 -9.48 10.25 -0.77
C GLY A 77 -10.94 10.39 -1.24
N PRO A 78 -11.69 11.36 -0.68
CA PRO A 78 -13.16 11.43 -0.67
C PRO A 78 -13.84 11.17 -2.02
#